data_AF-G8PI23-F1
#
_entry.id   AF-G8PI23-F1
#
_cell.length_a   1.000
_cell.length_b   1.000
_cell.length_c   1.000
_cell.angle_alpha   90.00
_cell.angle_beta   90.00
_cell.angle_gamma   90.00
#
_symmetry.space_group_name_H-M   'P 1'
#
loop_
_entity.id
_entity.type
_entity.pdbx_description
1 polymer ?
#
loop_
_entity_poly.entity_id
_entity_poly.type
_entity_poly.pdbx_seq_one_letter_code
_entity_poly.pdbx_strand_id
1 'polypeptide(L)'
;MAGLKGISLDVITLSPGTIPSELKSHIASLTVPILKDEDLVLQDSSDIIHYLDQKGPPLLQNYEMSEELEAWQREVNVALNSLCYPRIPHLLPGELSSIGARGFFNTTMPKRIGRSFEDALALSDQFAAQIKARLAKVEHILTSDTLSLDSIILLADLQSLSMVAEFTLPSDLRARFDVLMKKAAILPFTKIDRHGKVQCPTEARQGEPA
;
A
#
# COMPACT_ATOMS: atom_id res chain seq x y z
N MET A 1 -1.02 -1.86 -11.01
CA MET A 1 -1.41 -2.30 -12.37
C MET A 1 -0.27 -2.16 -13.38
N ALA A 2 0.27 -0.95 -13.62
CA ALA A 2 1.30 -0.70 -14.64
C ALA A 2 2.43 -1.75 -14.71
N GLY A 3 3.06 -2.05 -13.57
CA GLY A 3 4.12 -3.06 -13.52
C GLY A 3 3.68 -4.46 -13.92
N LEU A 4 2.48 -4.92 -13.53
CA LEU A 4 1.93 -6.22 -13.93
C LEU A 4 1.72 -6.33 -15.45
N LYS A 5 1.51 -5.18 -16.10
CA LYS A 5 1.32 -5.01 -17.55
C LYS A 5 2.63 -4.66 -18.28
N GLY A 6 3.74 -4.49 -17.57
CA GLY A 6 5.00 -4.04 -18.15
C GLY A 6 4.97 -2.62 -18.71
N ILE A 7 4.05 -1.77 -18.24
CA ILE A 7 3.90 -0.38 -18.67
C ILE A 7 4.88 0.48 -17.86
N SER A 8 5.75 1.21 -18.56
CA SER A 8 6.61 2.22 -17.94
C SER A 8 5.81 3.49 -17.68
N LEU A 9 5.92 4.03 -16.48
CA LEU A 9 5.31 5.31 -16.10
C LEU A 9 6.40 6.26 -15.61
N ASP A 10 6.27 7.55 -15.91
CA ASP A 10 7.02 8.59 -15.24
C ASP A 10 6.33 8.90 -13.90
N VAL A 11 6.92 8.45 -12.81
CA VAL A 11 6.33 8.54 -11.46
C VAL A 11 6.77 9.84 -10.80
N ILE A 12 5.84 10.77 -10.66
CA ILE A 12 6.06 12.06 -10.00
C ILE A 12 5.56 11.99 -8.56
N THR A 13 6.46 12.19 -7.60
CA THR A 13 6.13 12.25 -6.18
C THR A 13 5.63 13.63 -5.79
N LEU A 14 4.46 13.70 -5.14
CA LEU A 14 3.86 14.94 -4.67
C LEU A 14 4.00 15.07 -3.15
N SER A 15 4.46 16.23 -2.69
CA SER A 15 4.49 16.54 -1.25
C SER A 15 3.07 16.78 -0.70
N PRO A 16 2.67 16.14 0.41
CA PRO A 16 1.39 16.37 1.04
C PRO A 16 1.15 17.86 1.34
N GLY A 17 -0.07 18.32 1.09
CA GLY A 17 -0.46 19.72 1.29
C GLY A 17 -0.03 20.69 0.17
N THR A 18 0.66 20.22 -0.88
CA THR A 18 1.09 21.05 -2.01
C THR A 18 0.39 20.61 -3.30
N ILE A 19 -0.33 21.52 -3.97
CA ILE A 19 -0.93 21.27 -5.28
C ILE A 19 0.00 21.85 -6.37
N PRO A 20 0.56 21.03 -7.28
CA PRO A 20 1.32 21.52 -8.42
C PRO A 20 0.48 22.48 -9.27
N SER A 21 1.06 23.59 -9.71
CA SER A 21 0.38 24.62 -10.51
C SER A 21 -0.29 24.04 -11.76
N GLU A 22 0.35 23.06 -12.37
CA GLU A 22 -0.02 22.43 -13.64
C GLU A 22 -1.25 21.55 -13.49
N LEU A 23 -1.57 21.09 -12.26
CA LEU A 23 -2.73 20.25 -12.00
C LEU A 23 -3.94 21.05 -11.51
N LYS A 24 -3.76 22.28 -11.02
CA LYS A 24 -4.83 23.07 -10.39
C LYS A 24 -6.06 23.28 -11.28
N SER A 25 -5.89 23.41 -12.59
CA SER A 25 -6.99 23.58 -13.55
C SER A 25 -7.64 22.27 -14.00
N HIS A 26 -7.04 21.12 -13.66
CA HIS A 26 -7.44 19.81 -14.18
C HIS A 26 -7.95 18.85 -13.11
N ILE A 27 -7.95 19.24 -11.83
CA ILE A 27 -8.35 18.38 -10.72
C ILE A 27 -9.41 19.02 -9.84
N ALA A 28 -10.38 18.21 -9.40
CA ALA A 28 -11.44 18.66 -8.48
C ALA A 28 -10.94 18.75 -7.04
N SER A 29 -10.00 17.88 -6.67
CA SER A 29 -9.31 17.90 -5.38
C SER A 29 -7.92 17.24 -5.51
N LEU A 30 -7.00 17.56 -4.60
CA LEU A 30 -5.68 16.91 -4.58
C LEU A 30 -5.75 15.57 -3.85
N THR A 31 -6.30 14.58 -4.55
CA THR A 31 -6.25 13.16 -4.18
C THR A 31 -5.28 12.45 -5.10
N VAL A 32 -4.42 11.61 -4.53
CA VAL A 32 -3.51 10.73 -5.26
C VAL A 32 -4.03 9.29 -5.22
N PRO A 33 -3.74 8.46 -6.24
CA PRO A 33 -2.94 8.77 -7.44
C PRO A 33 -3.68 9.65 -8.47
N ILE A 34 -2.91 10.29 -9.35
CA ILE A 34 -3.42 11.00 -10.55
C ILE A 34 -2.65 10.44 -11.75
N LEU A 35 -3.37 9.97 -12.76
CA LEU A 35 -2.77 9.60 -14.04
C LEU A 35 -3.03 10.70 -15.06
N LYS A 36 -1.97 11.11 -15.76
CA LYS A 36 -2.07 11.95 -16.95
C LYS A 36 -1.51 11.18 -18.14
N ASP A 37 -2.28 11.07 -19.20
CA ASP A 37 -1.88 10.47 -20.48
C ASP A 37 -2.37 11.39 -21.61
N GLU A 38 -1.45 12.14 -22.22
CA GLU A 38 -1.76 13.23 -23.16
C GLU A 38 -2.77 14.25 -22.55
N ASP A 39 -3.99 14.29 -23.10
CA ASP A 39 -5.10 15.15 -22.66
C ASP A 39 -6.01 14.50 -21.61
N LEU A 40 -5.85 13.19 -21.35
CA LEU A 40 -6.64 12.45 -20.37
C LEU A 40 -6.06 12.64 -18.97
N VAL A 41 -6.95 12.96 -18.00
CA VAL A 41 -6.62 13.03 -16.57
C VAL A 41 -7.60 12.15 -15.79
N LEU A 42 -7.07 11.17 -15.07
CA LEU A 42 -7.84 10.28 -14.18
C LEU A 42 -7.39 10.47 -12.73
N GLN A 43 -8.35 10.61 -11.82
CA GLN A 43 -8.10 10.82 -10.38
C GLN A 43 -8.57 9.67 -9.49
N ASP A 44 -9.43 8.78 -10.02
CA ASP A 44 -9.90 7.61 -9.30
C ASP A 44 -8.97 6.43 -9.55
N SER A 45 -8.57 5.73 -8.48
CA SER A 45 -7.63 4.60 -8.61
C SER A 45 -8.21 3.43 -9.38
N SER A 46 -9.52 3.18 -9.29
CA SER A 46 -10.19 2.11 -10.01
C SER A 46 -10.26 2.43 -11.51
N ASP A 47 -10.56 3.68 -11.87
CA ASP A 47 -10.49 4.15 -13.25
C ASP A 47 -9.07 4.03 -13.82
N ILE A 48 -8.05 4.42 -13.06
CA ILE A 48 -6.63 4.29 -13.45
C ILE A 48 -6.26 2.82 -13.66
N ILE A 49 -6.69 1.93 -12.76
CA ILE A 49 -6.44 0.49 -12.87
C ILE A 49 -7.10 -0.06 -14.13
N HIS A 50 -8.38 0.26 -14.36
CA HIS A 50 -9.11 -0.15 -15.54
C HIS A 50 -8.42 0.33 -16.82
N TYR A 51 -8.10 1.63 -16.90
CA TYR A 51 -7.42 2.23 -18.03
C TYR A 51 -6.10 1.54 -18.38
N LEU A 52 -5.26 1.29 -17.37
CA LEU A 52 -3.97 0.62 -17.58
C LEU A 52 -4.12 -0.86 -17.93
N ASP A 53 -5.11 -1.56 -17.38
CA ASP A 53 -5.35 -2.97 -17.71
C ASP A 53 -5.85 -3.16 -19.15
N GLN A 54 -6.58 -2.17 -19.70
CA GLN A 54 -7.05 -2.17 -21.09
C GLN A 54 -5.93 -1.89 -22.12
N LYS A 55 -4.72 -1.53 -21.69
CA LYS A 55 -3.56 -1.42 -22.59
C LYS A 55 -3.07 -2.84 -22.94
N GLY A 56 -3.65 -3.43 -24.00
CA GLY A 56 -3.42 -4.82 -24.41
C GLY A 56 -4.41 -5.80 -23.77
N PRO A 57 -4.17 -7.13 -23.85
CA PRO A 57 -5.08 -8.12 -23.28
C PRO A 57 -5.33 -7.90 -21.77
N PRO A 58 -6.60 -7.79 -21.32
CA PRO A 58 -6.92 -7.59 -19.91
C PRO A 58 -6.37 -8.71 -19.02
N LEU A 59 -5.85 -8.34 -17.84
CA LEU A 59 -5.45 -9.29 -16.80
C LEU A 59 -6.55 -9.50 -15.77
N LEU A 60 -7.43 -8.50 -15.56
CA LEU A 60 -8.48 -8.55 -14.55
C LEU A 60 -9.78 -9.12 -15.12
N GLN A 61 -10.42 -9.99 -14.34
CA GLN A 61 -11.73 -10.55 -14.70
C GLN A 61 -12.91 -9.60 -14.41
N ASN A 62 -12.75 -8.70 -13.46
CA ASN A 62 -13.73 -7.69 -13.10
C ASN A 62 -13.04 -6.44 -12.56
N TYR A 63 -13.79 -5.34 -12.55
CA TYR A 63 -13.34 -4.01 -12.14
C TYR A 63 -14.22 -3.44 -11.01
N GLU A 64 -14.99 -4.30 -10.35
CA GLU A 64 -15.88 -3.94 -9.26
C GLU A 64 -15.32 -4.52 -7.97
N MET A 65 -15.37 -3.73 -6.90
CA MET A 65 -14.99 -4.21 -5.58
C MET A 65 -16.08 -5.14 -5.05
N SER A 66 -15.71 -6.31 -4.52
CA SER A 66 -16.70 -7.20 -3.92
C SER A 66 -17.18 -6.72 -2.54
N GLU A 67 -18.41 -7.08 -2.19
CA GLU A 67 -18.96 -6.86 -0.84
C GLU A 67 -18.10 -7.53 0.25
N GLU A 68 -17.47 -8.66 -0.09
CA GLU A 68 -16.58 -9.40 0.82
C GLU A 68 -15.32 -8.58 1.16
N LEU A 69 -14.64 -8.06 0.14
CA LEU A 69 -13.46 -7.22 0.37
C LEU A 69 -13.86 -5.91 1.06
N GLU A 70 -15.00 -5.31 0.70
CA GLU A 70 -15.50 -4.09 1.33
C GLU A 70 -15.78 -4.32 2.82
N ALA A 71 -16.44 -5.42 3.17
CA ALA A 71 -16.68 -5.80 4.55
C ALA A 71 -15.36 -6.02 5.31
N TRP A 72 -14.40 -6.70 4.71
CA TRP A 72 -13.09 -6.91 5.32
C TRP A 72 -12.36 -5.59 5.57
N GLN A 73 -12.30 -4.69 4.58
CA GLN A 73 -11.67 -3.38 4.73
C GLN A 73 -12.32 -2.54 5.85
N ARG A 74 -13.66 -2.56 5.95
CA ARG A 74 -14.36 -1.91 7.07
C ARG A 74 -13.92 -2.45 8.44
N GLU A 75 -13.62 -3.74 8.55
CA GLU A 75 -13.17 -4.36 9.81
C GLU A 75 -11.71 -4.05 10.15
N VAL A 76 -10.83 -3.89 9.16
CA VAL A 76 -9.37 -3.80 9.38
C VAL A 76 -8.77 -2.42 9.15
N ASN A 77 -9.43 -1.51 8.43
CA ASN A 77 -8.84 -0.24 7.98
C ASN A 77 -8.30 0.61 9.14
N VAL A 78 -8.99 0.66 10.27
CA VAL A 78 -8.50 1.40 11.44
C VAL A 78 -7.22 0.77 11.99
N ALA A 79 -7.17 -0.55 12.12
CA ALA A 79 -6.00 -1.28 12.60
C ALA A 79 -4.82 -1.18 11.63
N LEU A 80 -5.08 -1.38 10.33
CA LEU A 80 -4.08 -1.29 9.27
C LEU A 80 -3.45 0.10 9.25
N ASN A 81 -4.26 1.17 9.20
CA ASN A 81 -3.75 2.53 9.17
C ASN A 81 -3.05 2.92 10.48
N SER A 82 -3.51 2.41 11.62
CA SER A 82 -2.85 2.63 12.91
C SER A 82 -1.48 1.94 12.99
N LEU A 83 -1.26 0.85 12.24
CA LEU A 83 0.06 0.26 12.11
C LEU A 83 0.93 1.01 11.11
N CYS A 84 0.40 1.34 9.93
CA CYS A 84 1.20 1.84 8.82
C CYS A 84 1.56 3.32 8.97
N TYR A 85 0.62 4.21 9.30
CA TYR A 85 0.87 5.66 9.30
C TYR A 85 1.99 6.10 10.25
N PRO A 86 2.10 5.59 11.49
CA PRO A 86 3.22 5.92 12.36
C PRO A 86 4.59 5.46 11.83
N ARG A 87 4.62 4.45 10.94
CA ARG A 87 5.84 3.86 10.39
C ARG A 87 6.33 4.55 9.11
N ILE A 88 5.43 5.13 8.31
CA ILE A 88 5.76 5.80 7.04
C ILE A 88 6.92 6.80 7.16
N PRO A 89 6.99 7.70 8.17
CA PRO A 89 8.11 8.64 8.30
C PRO A 89 9.50 7.99 8.40
N HIS A 90 9.57 6.76 8.90
CA HIS A 90 10.83 6.00 9.04
C HIS A 90 11.28 5.35 7.72
N LEU A 91 10.42 5.29 6.70
CA LEU A 91 10.79 4.87 5.35
C LEU A 91 11.51 5.98 4.57
N LEU A 92 11.59 7.20 5.13
CA LEU A 92 12.17 8.40 4.50
C LEU A 92 11.66 8.63 3.07
N PRO A 93 10.33 8.58 2.84
CA PRO A 93 9.83 8.61 1.49
C PRO A 93 9.93 10.04 0.92
N GLY A 94 10.13 10.17 -0.39
CA GLY A 94 10.45 11.46 -1.03
C GLY A 94 9.38 12.53 -0.81
N GLU A 95 8.12 12.12 -0.68
CA GLU A 95 6.98 12.99 -0.40
C GLU A 95 7.05 13.65 0.99
N LEU A 96 7.80 13.08 1.94
CA LEU A 96 8.04 13.62 3.28
C LEU A 96 9.42 14.25 3.43
N SER A 97 10.09 14.60 2.32
CA SER A 97 11.42 15.23 2.33
C SER A 97 11.42 16.63 2.97
N SER A 98 10.34 17.39 2.85
CA SER A 98 10.23 18.74 3.41
C SER A 98 9.71 18.77 4.85
N ILE A 99 10.10 19.80 5.61
CA ILE A 99 9.59 20.03 6.98
C ILE A 99 8.07 20.25 6.94
N GLY A 100 7.57 21.00 5.95
CA GLY A 100 6.13 21.24 5.78
C GLY A 100 5.33 19.97 5.53
N ALA A 101 5.81 19.09 4.65
CA ALA A 101 5.19 17.80 4.38
C ALA A 101 5.13 16.90 5.63
N ARG A 102 6.24 16.82 6.38
CA ARG A 102 6.27 16.07 7.66
C ARG A 102 5.29 16.66 8.68
N GLY A 103 5.25 17.98 8.82
CA GLY A 103 4.31 18.67 9.70
C GLY A 103 2.85 18.39 9.34
N PHE A 104 2.51 18.47 8.05
CA PHE A 104 1.17 18.13 7.56
C PHE A 104 0.82 16.67 7.86
N PHE A 105 1.72 15.73 7.56
CA PHE A 105 1.51 14.30 7.78
C PHE A 105 1.28 13.98 9.26
N ASN A 106 2.18 14.48 10.13
CA ASN A 106 2.13 14.27 11.58
C ASN A 106 0.92 14.94 12.24
N THR A 107 0.26 15.89 11.58
CA THR A 107 -0.96 16.53 12.09
C THR A 107 -2.23 15.85 11.56
N THR A 108 -2.23 15.43 10.30
CA THR A 108 -3.43 14.94 9.61
C THR A 108 -3.66 13.45 9.84
N MET A 109 -2.62 12.63 9.80
CA MET A 109 -2.77 11.17 9.91
C MET A 109 -3.25 10.71 11.29
N PRO A 110 -2.78 11.26 12.43
CA PRO A 110 -3.35 10.94 13.75
C PRO A 110 -4.86 11.21 13.85
N LYS A 111 -5.33 12.32 13.25
CA LYS A 111 -6.77 12.64 13.20
C LYS A 111 -7.56 11.61 12.41
N ARG A 112 -7.00 11.13 11.29
CA ARG A 112 -7.63 10.12 10.43
C ARG A 112 -7.82 8.78 11.14
N ILE A 113 -6.87 8.37 12.00
CA ILE A 113 -6.97 7.14 12.79
C ILE A 113 -7.61 7.34 14.18
N GLY A 114 -7.99 8.59 14.52
CA GLY A 114 -8.61 8.95 15.78
C GLY A 114 -7.71 8.78 17.01
N ARG A 115 -6.39 8.86 16.84
CA ARG A 115 -5.41 8.53 17.89
C ARG A 115 -4.00 9.09 17.60
N SER A 116 -3.20 9.31 18.64
CA SER A 116 -1.78 9.67 18.50
C SER A 116 -0.95 8.53 17.88
N PHE A 117 0.17 8.85 17.23
CA PHE A 117 1.07 7.82 16.72
C PHE A 117 1.70 6.98 17.82
N GLU A 118 1.98 7.55 18.98
CA GLU A 118 2.53 6.84 20.14
C GLU A 118 1.56 5.77 20.65
N ASP A 119 0.29 6.13 20.87
CA ASP A 119 -0.74 5.18 21.30
C ASP A 119 -1.02 4.11 20.22
N ALA A 120 -0.84 4.46 18.94
CA ALA A 120 -1.00 3.52 17.84
C ALA A 120 0.11 2.46 17.85
N LEU A 121 1.36 2.91 18.02
CA LEU A 121 2.53 2.04 18.11
C LEU A 121 2.47 1.14 19.37
N ALA A 122 2.02 1.66 20.50
CA ALA A 122 1.84 0.90 21.73
C ALA A 122 0.86 -0.29 21.57
N LEU A 123 -0.12 -0.16 20.67
CA LEU A 123 -1.13 -1.20 20.38
C LEU A 123 -0.79 -2.05 19.14
N SER A 124 0.47 -2.04 18.69
CA SER A 124 0.90 -2.76 17.48
C SER A 124 0.56 -4.25 17.51
N ASP A 125 0.80 -4.97 18.61
CA ASP A 125 0.49 -6.40 18.70
C ASP A 125 -1.01 -6.68 18.55
N GLN A 126 -1.83 -5.85 19.21
CA GLN A 126 -3.29 -5.99 19.16
C GLN A 126 -3.80 -5.80 17.73
N PHE A 127 -3.33 -4.76 17.04
CA PHE A 127 -3.72 -4.49 15.66
C PHE A 127 -3.20 -5.55 14.69
N ALA A 128 -1.95 -6.00 14.84
CA ALA A 128 -1.39 -7.06 14.01
C ALA A 128 -2.19 -8.37 14.18
N ALA A 129 -2.55 -8.72 15.42
CA ALA A 129 -3.38 -9.88 15.71
C ALA A 129 -4.80 -9.75 15.13
N GLN A 130 -5.42 -8.57 15.24
CA GLN A 130 -6.74 -8.29 14.65
C GLN A 130 -6.73 -8.51 13.14
N ILE A 131 -5.76 -7.93 12.42
CA ILE A 131 -5.66 -8.06 10.96
C ILE A 131 -5.41 -9.52 10.58
N LYS A 132 -4.49 -10.20 11.27
CA LYS A 132 -4.17 -11.61 11.02
C LYS A 132 -5.41 -12.50 11.19
N ALA A 133 -6.23 -12.27 12.22
CA ALA A 133 -7.44 -13.04 12.45
C ALA A 133 -8.53 -12.81 11.37
N ARG A 134 -8.51 -11.67 10.69
CA ARG A 134 -9.46 -11.36 9.60
C ARG A 134 -8.94 -11.75 8.22
N LEU A 135 -7.63 -11.93 8.06
CA LEU A 135 -7.00 -12.20 6.76
C LEU A 135 -7.50 -13.51 6.13
N ALA A 136 -7.82 -14.52 6.93
CA ALA A 136 -8.38 -15.80 6.46
C ALA A 136 -9.70 -15.65 5.68
N LYS A 137 -10.43 -14.54 5.83
CA LYS A 137 -11.63 -14.25 5.05
C LYS A 137 -11.29 -13.95 3.59
N VAL A 138 -10.19 -13.22 3.34
CA VAL A 138 -9.89 -12.65 2.01
C VAL A 138 -8.62 -13.22 1.37
N GLU A 139 -7.86 -14.08 2.05
CA GLU A 139 -6.60 -14.61 1.50
C GLU A 139 -6.79 -15.34 0.16
N HIS A 140 -7.96 -15.97 -0.02
CA HIS A 140 -8.34 -16.67 -1.25
C HIS A 140 -8.39 -15.74 -2.48
N ILE A 141 -8.66 -14.44 -2.29
CA ILE A 141 -8.71 -13.43 -3.36
C ILE A 141 -7.34 -13.29 -4.04
N LEU A 142 -6.25 -13.42 -3.28
CA LEU A 142 -4.91 -13.33 -3.83
C LEU A 142 -4.41 -14.68 -4.35
N THR A 143 -4.76 -15.78 -3.68
CA THR A 143 -4.31 -17.14 -4.04
C THR A 143 -5.08 -17.74 -5.21
N SER A 144 -6.19 -17.13 -5.65
CA SER A 144 -6.86 -17.48 -6.90
C SER A 144 -5.90 -17.39 -8.10
N ASP A 145 -6.11 -18.27 -9.08
CA ASP A 145 -5.38 -18.23 -10.37
C ASP A 145 -5.73 -16.99 -11.19
N THR A 146 -6.91 -16.43 -10.96
CA THR A 146 -7.42 -15.26 -11.68
C THR A 146 -7.26 -14.00 -10.84
N LEU A 147 -6.96 -12.89 -11.51
CA LEU A 147 -6.86 -11.58 -10.86
C LEU A 147 -8.16 -10.79 -11.07
N SER A 148 -8.56 -10.06 -10.04
CA SER A 148 -9.67 -9.10 -10.06
C SER A 148 -9.21 -7.75 -9.52
N LEU A 149 -10.08 -6.75 -9.52
CA LEU A 149 -9.81 -5.50 -8.81
C LEU A 149 -9.50 -5.76 -7.34
N ASP A 150 -10.24 -6.67 -6.70
CA ASP A 150 -9.99 -7.07 -5.30
C ASP A 150 -8.57 -7.60 -5.08
N SER A 151 -8.02 -8.40 -6.02
CA SER A 151 -6.64 -8.88 -5.92
C SER A 151 -5.64 -7.71 -5.92
N ILE A 152 -5.90 -6.65 -6.69
CA ILE A 152 -5.03 -5.47 -6.75
C ILE A 152 -5.13 -4.64 -5.47
N ILE A 153 -6.34 -4.44 -4.95
CA ILE A 153 -6.59 -3.70 -3.70
C ILE A 153 -5.95 -4.44 -2.52
N LEU A 154 -6.23 -5.74 -2.37
CA LEU A 154 -5.66 -6.56 -1.31
C LEU A 154 -4.12 -6.61 -1.40
N LEU A 155 -3.55 -6.70 -2.60
CA LEU A 155 -2.10 -6.65 -2.79
C LEU A 155 -1.49 -5.34 -2.27
N ALA A 156 -2.15 -4.19 -2.48
CA ALA A 156 -1.71 -2.89 -1.98
C ALA A 156 -1.80 -2.80 -0.44
N ASP A 157 -2.87 -3.33 0.14
CA ASP A 157 -3.02 -3.42 1.61
C ASP A 157 -1.93 -4.29 2.23
N LEU A 158 -1.64 -5.45 1.63
CA LEU A 158 -0.58 -6.35 2.09
C LEU A 158 0.82 -5.76 1.85
N GLN A 159 1.02 -5.01 0.77
CA GLN A 159 2.26 -4.26 0.56
C GLN A 159 2.46 -3.27 1.71
N SER A 160 1.44 -2.49 2.06
CA SER A 160 1.53 -1.56 3.19
C SER A 160 1.89 -2.29 4.48
N LEU A 161 1.23 -3.42 4.77
CA LEU A 161 1.52 -4.25 5.95
C LEU A 161 2.93 -4.85 5.96
N SER A 162 3.60 -4.95 4.82
CA SER A 162 5.00 -5.45 4.77
C SER A 162 5.99 -4.57 5.55
N MET A 163 5.65 -3.29 5.79
CA MET A 163 6.47 -2.40 6.63
C MET A 163 6.37 -2.71 8.13
N VAL A 164 5.40 -3.51 8.58
CA VAL A 164 5.13 -3.75 9.99
C VAL A 164 5.94 -4.95 10.48
N ALA A 165 6.93 -4.73 11.34
CA ALA A 165 7.77 -5.82 11.84
C ALA A 165 6.98 -6.88 12.63
N GLU A 166 5.99 -6.43 13.41
CA GLU A 166 5.07 -7.26 14.22
C GLU A 166 4.10 -8.10 13.39
N PHE A 167 4.03 -7.88 12.07
CA PHE A 167 3.10 -8.57 11.19
C PHE A 167 3.83 -9.55 10.27
N THR A 168 3.22 -10.74 10.11
CA THR A 168 3.71 -11.78 9.21
C THR A 168 2.54 -12.41 8.47
N LEU A 169 2.67 -12.51 7.14
CA LEU A 169 1.71 -13.22 6.30
C LEU A 169 1.80 -14.75 6.54
N PRO A 170 0.68 -15.49 6.44
CA PRO A 170 0.69 -16.93 6.26
C PRO A 170 1.56 -17.35 5.07
N SER A 171 2.16 -18.55 5.11
CA SER A 171 3.16 -19.00 4.12
C SER A 171 2.67 -18.93 2.68
N ASP A 172 1.45 -19.42 2.43
CA ASP A 172 0.93 -19.58 1.07
C ASP A 172 0.56 -18.21 0.48
N LEU A 173 -0.06 -17.37 1.32
CA LEU A 173 -0.32 -15.98 0.97
C LEU A 173 0.97 -15.19 0.75
N ARG A 174 2.02 -15.45 1.56
CA ARG A 174 3.33 -14.83 1.39
C ARG A 174 3.97 -15.20 0.05
N ALA A 175 3.94 -16.47 -0.33
CA ALA A 175 4.49 -16.94 -1.60
C ALA A 175 3.78 -16.27 -2.78
N ARG A 176 2.45 -16.18 -2.73
CA ARG A 176 1.66 -15.51 -3.77
C ARG A 176 1.91 -14.01 -3.83
N PHE A 177 1.97 -13.36 -2.67
CA PHE A 177 2.33 -11.94 -2.55
C PHE A 177 3.68 -11.66 -3.21
N ASP A 178 4.72 -12.44 -2.89
CA ASP A 178 6.06 -12.25 -3.46
C ASP A 178 6.09 -12.41 -4.99
N VAL A 179 5.36 -13.39 -5.53
CA VAL A 179 5.23 -13.59 -6.99
C VAL A 179 4.61 -12.36 -7.65
N LEU A 180 3.51 -11.84 -7.09
CA LEU A 180 2.81 -10.68 -7.66
C LEU A 180 3.62 -9.39 -7.54
N MET A 181 4.28 -9.16 -6.40
CA MET A 181 5.17 -8.02 -6.18
C MET A 181 6.34 -8.04 -7.17
N LYS A 182 7.00 -9.20 -7.34
CA LYS A 182 8.07 -9.38 -8.33
C LYS A 182 7.56 -9.11 -9.75
N LYS A 183 6.40 -9.66 -10.13
CA LYS A 183 5.81 -9.43 -11.45
C LYS A 183 5.46 -7.95 -11.66
N ALA A 184 5.01 -7.26 -10.62
CA ALA A 184 4.72 -5.84 -10.67
C ALA A 184 5.98 -4.95 -10.65
N ALA A 185 7.18 -5.53 -10.49
CA ALA A 185 8.42 -4.79 -10.25
C ALA A 185 8.33 -3.82 -9.06
N ILE A 186 7.58 -4.22 -8.01
CA ILE A 186 7.45 -3.46 -6.77
C ILE A 186 8.12 -4.25 -5.65
N LEU A 187 8.88 -3.56 -4.80
CA LEU A 187 9.49 -4.16 -3.62
C LEU A 187 8.54 -4.05 -2.41
N PRO A 188 8.49 -5.09 -1.55
CA PRO A 188 7.95 -4.93 -0.20
C PRO A 188 8.71 -3.84 0.56
N PHE A 189 8.05 -3.16 1.48
CA PHE A 189 8.68 -2.14 2.31
C PHE A 189 9.67 -2.76 3.30
N THR A 190 10.66 -1.97 3.69
CA THR A 190 11.55 -2.31 4.79
C THR A 190 10.75 -2.39 6.10
N LYS A 191 11.01 -3.42 6.91
CA LYS A 191 10.32 -3.63 8.18
C LYS A 191 10.72 -2.58 9.22
N ILE A 192 9.73 -2.06 9.93
CA ILE A 192 9.85 -1.08 10.99
C ILE A 192 9.06 -1.59 12.20
N ASP A 193 9.72 -1.69 13.35
CA ASP A 193 9.06 -2.08 14.60
C ASP A 193 8.33 -0.92 15.27
N ARG A 194 7.61 -1.22 16.36
CA ARG A 194 6.87 -0.22 17.15
C ARG A 194 7.73 0.90 17.74
N HIS A 195 9.06 0.75 17.77
CA HIS A 195 9.99 1.76 18.25
C HIS A 195 10.58 2.60 17.10
N GLY A 196 10.10 2.40 15.87
CA GLY A 196 10.60 3.09 14.68
C GLY A 196 11.96 2.56 14.22
N LYS A 197 12.40 1.41 14.73
CA LYS A 197 13.67 0.82 14.34
C LYS A 197 13.50 0.04 13.04
N VAL A 198 14.30 0.41 12.06
CA VAL A 198 14.41 -0.31 10.79
C VAL A 198 15.07 -1.66 11.05
N GLN A 199 14.37 -2.74 10.71
CA GLN A 199 14.92 -4.08 10.69
C GLN A 199 15.54 -4.30 9.32
N CYS A 200 16.87 -4.30 9.25
CA CYS A 200 17.58 -4.76 8.07
C CYS A 200 17.10 -6.19 7.75
N PRO A 201 16.91 -6.55 6.47
CA PRO A 201 16.73 -7.94 6.10
C PRO A 201 17.89 -8.70 6.74
N THR A 202 17.61 -9.67 7.60
CA THR A 202 18.65 -10.52 8.14
C THR A 202 19.37 -11.11 6.94
N GLU A 203 20.60 -10.67 6.69
CA GLU A 203 21.48 -11.34 5.75
C GLU A 203 21.43 -12.81 6.17
N ALA A 204 20.95 -13.65 5.26
CA ALA A 204 21.11 -15.07 5.42
C ALA A 204 22.62 -15.29 5.54
N ARG A 205 23.12 -15.39 6.79
CA ARG A 205 24.44 -15.93 7.08
C ARG A 205 24.37 -17.37 6.60
N GLN A 206 24.64 -17.57 5.32
CA GLN A 206 25.12 -18.83 4.80
C GLN A 206 26.43 -19.06 5.54
N GLY A 207 26.38 -19.95 6.52
CA GLY A 207 27.58 -20.50 7.11
C GLY A 207 28.29 -21.31 6.03
N GLU A 208 29.38 -20.77 5.50
CA GLU A 208 30.45 -21.59 4.95
C GLU A 208 31.31 -22.06 6.13
N PRO A 209 31.54 -23.37 6.31
CA PRO A 209 32.56 -23.84 7.21
C PRO A 209 33.94 -23.64 6.56
N ALA A 210 34.91 -23.30 7.40
CA ALA A 210 36.33 -23.19 7.09
C ALA A 210 36.96 -24.52 6.65
#